data_AF-A0A6N9UPD8-F1
#
_entry.id   AF-A0A6N9UPD8-F1
#
_cell.length_a   1.000
_cell.length_b   1.000
_cell.length_c   1.000
_cell.angle_alpha   90.00
_cell.angle_beta   90.00
_cell.angle_gamma   90.00
#
_symmetry.space_group_name_H-M   'P 1'
#
loop_
_entity.id
_entity.type
_entity.pdbx_description
1 polymer ?
#
loop_
_entity_poly.entity_id
_entity_poly.type
_entity_poly.pdbx_seq_one_letter_code
_entity_poly.pdbx_strand_id
1 'polypeptide(L)'
;MPAAQPAEPPTEDLPEDLTRLAALHGVATSYRPSPDRTVRASATAVTLALAALGVDTGSPGAVRAALTARETELRERLLPPTVVRWDGG
;
A
#
# COMPACT_ATOMS: atom_id res chain seq x y z
N MET A 1 23.55 -11.46 -23.99
CA MET A 1 22.14 -11.24 -24.41
C MET A 1 21.43 -10.53 -23.27
N PRO A 2 21.19 -9.22 -23.34
CA PRO A 2 20.33 -8.56 -22.37
C PRO A 2 18.90 -9.09 -22.58
N ALA A 3 18.28 -9.57 -21.50
CA ALA A 3 16.87 -9.96 -21.56
C ALA A 3 16.03 -8.75 -21.99
N ALA A 4 15.09 -8.97 -22.91
CA ALA A 4 14.18 -7.93 -23.37
C ALA A 4 13.49 -7.31 -22.15
N GLN A 5 13.70 -6.02 -21.95
CA GLN A 5 13.06 -5.26 -20.88
C GLN A 5 11.55 -5.34 -21.14
N PRO A 6 10.74 -5.91 -20.22
CA PRO A 6 9.30 -5.76 -20.35
C PRO A 6 9.04 -4.25 -20.39
N ALA A 7 8.36 -3.80 -21.44
CA ALA A 7 8.00 -2.40 -21.60
C ALA A 7 7.31 -1.97 -20.30
N GLU A 8 7.98 -1.15 -19.51
CA GLU A 8 7.36 -0.54 -18.33
C GLU A 8 6.22 0.31 -18.89
N PRO A 9 4.95 -0.06 -18.61
CA PRO A 9 3.83 0.77 -19.04
C PRO A 9 4.04 2.17 -18.45
N PRO A 10 3.54 3.23 -19.10
CA PRO A 10 3.64 4.58 -18.56
C PRO A 10 3.22 4.54 -17.10
N THR A 11 4.10 5.03 -16.23
CA THR A 11 3.86 5.05 -14.79
C THR A 11 2.75 6.07 -14.57
N GLU A 12 1.50 5.63 -14.67
CA GLU A 12 0.38 6.42 -14.18
C GLU A 12 0.66 6.70 -12.71
N ASP A 13 0.70 7.98 -12.36
CA ASP A 13 0.85 8.40 -10.98
C ASP A 13 -0.25 7.73 -10.16
N LEU A 14 0.17 6.95 -9.17
CA LEU A 14 -0.75 6.24 -8.29
C LEU A 14 -1.64 7.28 -7.59
N PRO A 15 -2.98 7.12 -7.61
CA PRO A 15 -3.87 8.06 -6.93
C PRO A 15 -3.43 8.29 -5.48
N GLU A 16 -3.45 9.54 -5.04
CA GLU A 16 -2.93 9.91 -3.72
C GLU A 16 -3.66 9.15 -2.59
N ASP A 17 -4.99 9.06 -2.68
CA ASP A 17 -5.82 8.32 -1.71
C ASP A 17 -5.42 6.84 -1.65
N LEU A 18 -5.12 6.23 -2.80
CA LEU A 18 -4.68 4.84 -2.87
C LEU A 18 -3.28 4.66 -2.28
N THR A 19 -2.39 5.63 -2.49
CA THR A 19 -1.04 5.66 -1.89
C THR A 19 -1.12 5.77 -0.37
N ARG A 20 -1.97 6.68 0.16
CA ARG A 20 -2.17 6.85 1.60
C ARG A 20 -2.80 5.62 2.24
N LEU A 21 -3.83 5.06 1.62
CA LEU A 21 -4.48 3.83 2.09
C LEU A 21 -3.47 2.66 2.12
N ALA A 22 -2.66 2.50 1.09
CA ALA A 22 -1.59 1.50 1.05
C ALA A 22 -0.62 1.65 2.24
N ALA A 23 -0.19 2.89 2.54
CA ALA A 23 0.69 3.15 3.67
C ALA A 23 0.06 2.77 5.04
N LEU A 24 -1.23 3.06 5.24
CA LEU A 24 -1.94 2.72 6.49
C LEU A 24 -2.11 1.21 6.71
N HIS A 25 -2.09 0.42 5.63
CA HIS A 25 -2.17 -1.03 5.66
C HIS A 25 -0.80 -1.73 5.53
N GLY A 26 0.29 -0.98 5.42
CA GLY A 26 1.65 -1.54 5.28
C GLY A 26 1.95 -2.11 3.88
N VAL A 27 1.19 -1.73 2.86
CA VAL A 27 1.42 -2.14 1.47
C VAL A 27 2.42 -1.19 0.80
N ALA A 28 3.53 -1.72 0.33
CA ALA A 28 4.55 -0.94 -0.37
C ALA A 28 4.11 -0.59 -1.80
N THR A 29 4.23 0.68 -2.20
CA THR A 29 3.91 1.17 -3.56
C THR A 29 5.13 1.18 -4.49
N SER A 30 6.28 0.69 -4.02
CA SER A 30 7.48 0.48 -4.81
C SER A 30 8.38 -0.54 -4.15
N TYR A 31 9.21 -1.21 -4.96
CA TYR A 31 10.20 -2.17 -4.47
C TYR A 31 11.48 -2.09 -5.30
N ARG A 32 12.56 -2.65 -4.74
CA ARG A 32 13.90 -2.60 -5.32
C ARG A 32 14.39 -4.03 -5.58
N PRO A 33 14.07 -4.62 -6.75
CA PRO A 33 14.40 -6.03 -7.04
C PRO A 33 15.91 -6.28 -7.18
N SER A 34 16.69 -5.25 -7.47
CA SER A 34 18.14 -5.26 -7.45
C SER A 34 18.62 -3.94 -6.82
N PRO A 35 19.90 -3.80 -6.41
CA PRO A 35 20.51 -2.47 -6.31
C PRO A 35 20.25 -1.71 -7.63
N ASP A 36 20.44 -0.42 -7.77
CA ASP A 36 20.26 0.30 -9.04
C ASP A 36 18.87 0.27 -9.74
N ARG A 37 17.90 -0.55 -9.32
CA ARG A 37 16.55 -0.59 -9.93
C ARG A 37 15.45 -0.44 -8.91
N THR A 38 14.66 0.62 -9.02
CA THR A 38 13.42 0.80 -8.25
C THR A 38 12.24 0.69 -9.20
N VAL A 39 11.25 -0.12 -8.81
CA VAL A 39 10.03 -0.36 -9.59
C VAL A 39 8.84 0.20 -8.81
N ARG A 40 8.02 1.03 -9.46
CA ARG A 40 6.72 1.47 -8.91
C ARG A 40 5.70 0.36 -9.11
N ALA A 41 4.89 0.09 -8.10
CA ALA A 41 3.77 -0.84 -8.24
C ALA A 41 2.66 -0.20 -9.09
N SER A 42 1.99 -1.00 -9.92
CA SER A 42 0.82 -0.53 -10.66
C SER A 42 -0.37 -0.30 -9.73
N ALA A 43 -1.29 0.57 -10.12
CA ALA A 43 -2.54 0.79 -9.37
C ALA A 43 -3.30 -0.52 -9.14
N THR A 44 -3.41 -1.36 -10.17
CA THR A 44 -4.02 -2.68 -10.07
C THR A 44 -3.35 -3.57 -9.03
N ALA A 45 -2.01 -3.62 -8.97
CA ALA A 45 -1.30 -4.43 -8.00
C ALA A 45 -1.57 -3.97 -6.56
N VAL A 46 -1.59 -2.65 -6.34
CA VAL A 46 -1.88 -2.06 -5.02
C VAL A 46 -3.34 -2.33 -4.60
N THR A 47 -4.30 -2.13 -5.51
CA THR A 47 -5.72 -2.44 -5.30
C THR A 47 -5.92 -3.91 -4.94
N LEU A 48 -5.33 -4.84 -5.69
CA LEU A 48 -5.46 -6.27 -5.41
C LEU A 48 -4.81 -6.67 -4.08
N ALA A 49 -3.65 -6.10 -3.73
CA ALA A 49 -3.01 -6.35 -2.45
C ALA A 49 -3.89 -5.84 -1.28
N LEU A 50 -4.46 -4.64 -1.40
CA LEU A 50 -5.38 -4.09 -0.40
C LEU A 50 -6.67 -4.93 -0.29
N ALA A 51 -7.23 -5.37 -1.40
CA ALA A 51 -8.39 -6.26 -1.42
C ALA A 51 -8.09 -7.60 -0.73
N ALA A 52 -6.89 -8.16 -0.91
CA ALA A 52 -6.46 -9.37 -0.21
C ALA A 52 -6.33 -9.16 1.32
N LEU A 53 -6.10 -7.93 1.79
CA LEU A 53 -6.15 -7.54 3.20
C LEU A 53 -7.57 -7.25 3.70
N GLY A 54 -8.60 -7.45 2.86
CA GLY A 54 -10.01 -7.23 3.21
C GLY A 54 -10.48 -5.78 3.03
N VAL A 55 -9.74 -4.94 2.32
CA VAL A 55 -10.10 -3.53 2.09
C VAL A 55 -10.89 -3.37 0.78
N ASP A 56 -12.05 -2.71 0.83
CA ASP A 56 -12.81 -2.42 -0.39
C ASP A 56 -12.11 -1.32 -1.21
N THR A 57 -11.66 -1.71 -2.40
CA THR A 57 -10.97 -0.85 -3.37
C THR A 57 -11.59 -0.95 -4.77
N GLY A 58 -12.83 -1.47 -4.87
CA GLY A 58 -13.49 -1.73 -6.15
C GLY A 58 -13.87 -0.46 -6.94
N SER A 59 -13.79 0.71 -6.32
CA SER A 59 -14.01 2.01 -6.97
C SER A 59 -13.22 3.13 -6.28
N PRO A 60 -13.00 4.28 -6.94
CA PRO A 60 -12.42 5.47 -6.29
C PRO A 60 -13.26 6.00 -5.10
N GLY A 61 -14.57 5.75 -5.09
CA GLY A 61 -15.44 6.06 -3.94
C GLY A 61 -15.16 5.14 -2.76
N ALA A 62 -15.02 3.84 -3.02
CA ALA A 62 -14.70 2.84 -2.00
C ALA A 62 -13.33 3.09 -1.36
N VAL A 63 -12.31 3.43 -2.15
CA VAL A 63 -10.96 3.77 -1.64
C VAL A 63 -11.01 4.95 -0.66
N ARG A 64 -11.75 6.02 -1.00
CA ARG A 64 -11.90 7.19 -0.12
C ARG A 64 -12.66 6.88 1.17
N ALA A 65 -13.72 6.06 1.06
CA ALA A 65 -14.48 5.60 2.22
C ALA A 65 -13.62 4.72 3.14
N ALA A 66 -12.87 3.77 2.57
CA ALA A 66 -11.95 2.91 3.30
C ALA A 66 -10.84 3.71 3.99
N LEU A 67 -10.27 4.72 3.31
CA LEU A 67 -9.29 5.64 3.90
C LEU A 67 -9.87 6.39 5.10
N THR A 68 -11.05 7.00 4.95
CA THR A 68 -11.72 7.73 6.02
C THR A 68 -12.05 6.83 7.21
N ALA A 69 -12.54 5.61 6.96
CA ALA A 69 -12.86 4.63 7.99
C ALA A 69 -11.60 4.22 8.76
N ARG A 70 -10.51 3.92 8.04
CA ARG A 70 -9.24 3.52 8.66
C ARG A 70 -8.61 4.64 9.49
N GLU A 71 -8.62 5.87 9.00
CA GLU A 71 -8.14 7.03 9.75
C GLU A 71 -8.97 7.28 11.02
N THR A 72 -10.28 7.05 10.95
CA THR A 72 -11.18 7.19 12.10
C THR A 72 -10.92 6.11 13.15
N GLU A 73 -10.83 4.85 12.73
CA GLU A 73 -10.47 3.74 13.62
C GLU A 73 -9.14 3.99 14.34
N LEU A 74 -8.11 4.46 13.62
CA LEU A 74 -6.81 4.77 14.19
C LEU A 74 -6.87 5.93 15.19
N ARG A 75 -7.68 6.96 14.91
CA ARG A 75 -7.87 8.13 15.78
C ARG A 75 -8.62 7.77 17.06
N GLU A 76 -9.59 6.87 16.98
CA GLU A 76 -10.41 6.44 18.10
C GLU A 76 -9.73 5.37 18.98
N ARG A 77 -8.64 4.75 18.48
CA ARG A 77 -7.94 3.69 19.22
C ARG A 77 -7.10 4.26 20.38
N LEU A 78 -7.60 4.08 21.60
CA LEU A 78 -6.92 4.54 22.83
C LEU A 78 -5.64 3.77 23.17
N LEU A 79 -5.54 2.50 22.75
CA LEU A 79 -4.41 1.62 23.05
C LEU A 79 -3.92 0.91 21.79
N PRO A 80 -2.63 0.59 21.67
CA PRO A 80 -2.16 -0.24 20.58
C PRO A 80 -2.76 -1.66 20.59
N PRO A 81 -2.94 -2.33 19.42
CA PRO A 81 -3.54 -3.66 19.39
C PRO A 81 -2.70 -4.67 20.19
N THR A 82 -1.38 -4.52 20.11
CA THR A 82 -0.40 -5.34 20.82
C THR A 82 0.83 -4.48 21.12
N VAL A 83 1.41 -4.65 22.30
CA VAL A 83 2.74 -4.12 22.65
C VAL A 83 3.69 -5.29 22.83
N VAL A 84 4.82 -5.25 22.14
CA VAL A 84 5.91 -6.22 22.29
C VAL A 84 7.07 -5.52 22.98
N ARG A 85 7.58 -6.12 24.05
CA ARG A 85 8.72 -5.65 24.84
C ARG A 85 9.78 -6.74 24.88
N TRP A 86 11.03 -6.37 24.64
CA TRP A 86 12.19 -7.23 24.93
C TRP A 86 12.54 -7.14 26.41
N ASP A 87 12.87 -8.27 27.04
CA ASP A 87 13.32 -8.23 28.44
C ASP A 87 14.80 -7.82 28.52
N GLY A 88 15.15 -7.01 29.52
CA GLY A 88 16.54 -6.59 29.78
C GLY A 88 17.10 -5.41 28.96
N GLY A 89 16.25 -4.49 28.50
CA GLY A 89 16.69 -3.17 28.02
C GLY A 89 17.21 -2.28 29.14
#